data_AF-A0A6I3KHB8-F1
#
_entry.id   AF-A0A6I3KHB8-F1
#
_cell.length_a   1.000
_cell.length_b   1.000
_cell.length_c   1.000
_cell.angle_alpha   90.00
_cell.angle_beta   90.00
_cell.angle_gamma   90.00
#
_symmetry.space_group_name_H-M   'P 1'
#
loop_
_entity.id
_entity.type
_entity.pdbx_description
1 polymer ?
#
loop_
_entity_poly.entity_id
_entity_poly.type
_entity_poly.pdbx_seq_one_letter_code
_entity_poly.pdbx_strand_id
1 'polypeptide(L)'
;MRKRILASLCLLALTAPVVAADVKPEQIAGRWSGATYGMQSGARITLDIVACGSAWCGIKVEAGDNCGVTALKLDSVQPLGGPQSDSLQFNGTLELMPGTEPYTVQAWLIPRPDNGVLALQITGDTGGEYRAYRRSFPFQAALARVQDAVCHAPATVSSLR
;
A
#
# COMPACT_ATOMS: atom_id res chain seq x y z
N MET A 1 -0.52 33.65 -64.00
CA MET A 1 0.27 32.59 -63.30
C MET A 1 1.05 33.21 -62.15
N ARG A 2 0.67 32.98 -60.88
CA ARG A 2 1.52 33.20 -59.70
C ARG A 2 1.08 32.28 -58.55
N LYS A 3 2.08 31.80 -57.81
CA LYS A 3 2.18 30.52 -57.10
C LYS A 3 1.30 30.40 -55.84
N ARG A 4 0.83 29.16 -55.60
CA ARG A 4 0.32 28.65 -54.32
C ARG A 4 1.47 28.58 -53.29
N ILE A 5 1.21 28.93 -52.03
CA ILE A 5 2.01 28.46 -50.89
C ILE A 5 1.02 28.01 -49.80
N LEU A 6 0.80 26.70 -49.72
CA LEU A 6 0.20 26.06 -48.54
C LEU A 6 1.32 25.94 -47.49
N ALA A 7 1.18 26.65 -46.37
CA ALA A 7 2.01 26.44 -45.20
C ALA A 7 1.31 25.44 -44.29
N SER A 8 1.64 24.15 -44.42
CA SER A 8 1.27 23.13 -43.44
C SER A 8 2.10 23.33 -42.18
N LEU A 9 1.47 23.81 -41.09
CA LEU A 9 2.06 23.78 -39.75
C LEU A 9 2.04 22.34 -39.24
N CYS A 10 3.22 21.73 -39.15
CA CYS A 10 3.42 20.46 -38.46
C CYS A 10 3.45 20.75 -36.94
N LEU A 11 2.37 20.42 -36.23
CA LEU A 11 2.33 20.44 -34.76
C LEU A 11 3.20 19.28 -34.25
N LEU A 12 4.42 19.59 -33.83
CA LEU A 12 5.26 18.65 -33.09
C LEU A 12 4.69 18.49 -31.68
N ALA A 13 3.91 17.43 -31.47
CA ALA A 13 3.55 17.00 -30.13
C ALA A 13 4.82 16.51 -29.41
N LEU A 14 5.33 17.33 -28.50
CA LEU A 14 6.39 16.93 -27.57
C LEU A 14 5.83 15.85 -26.63
N THR A 15 6.11 14.58 -26.93
CA THR A 15 5.92 13.50 -25.96
C THR A 15 7.02 13.61 -24.92
N ALA A 16 6.75 14.30 -23.80
CA ALA A 16 7.66 14.26 -22.65
C ALA A 16 7.79 12.81 -22.16
N PRO A 17 9.01 12.34 -21.84
CA PRO A 17 9.16 11.02 -21.22
C PRO A 17 8.47 11.05 -19.86
N VAL A 18 7.58 10.08 -19.62
CA VAL A 18 7.05 9.82 -18.28
C VAL A 18 8.20 9.29 -17.46
N VAL A 19 8.82 10.15 -16.65
CA VAL A 19 9.77 9.72 -15.64
C VAL A 19 8.97 8.97 -14.58
N ALA A 20 9.27 7.69 -14.36
CA ALA A 20 8.72 6.95 -13.24
C ALA A 20 9.09 7.72 -11.97
N ALA A 21 8.09 8.22 -11.24
CA ALA A 21 8.33 8.95 -10.02
C ALA A 21 8.83 7.97 -8.94
N ASP A 22 9.93 8.31 -8.28
CA ASP A 22 10.45 7.52 -7.16
C ASP A 22 9.37 7.30 -6.10
N VAL A 23 9.18 6.04 -5.70
CA VAL A 23 8.19 5.68 -4.67
C VAL A 23 8.70 6.10 -3.30
N LYS A 24 7.88 6.86 -2.58
CA LYS A 24 8.18 7.43 -1.26
C LYS A 24 7.35 6.76 -0.16
N PRO A 25 7.89 6.63 1.06
CA PRO A 25 7.19 6.01 2.19
C PRO A 25 5.78 6.57 2.43
N GLU A 26 5.59 7.88 2.30
CA GLU A 26 4.34 8.57 2.60
C GLU A 26 3.21 8.19 1.63
N GLN A 27 3.57 7.65 0.46
CA GLN A 27 2.62 7.14 -0.52
C GLN A 27 1.99 5.81 -0.11
N ILE A 28 2.26 5.30 1.10
CA ILE A 28 1.45 4.22 1.68
C ILE A 28 0.16 4.76 2.34
N ALA A 29 0.09 6.05 2.69
CA ALA A 29 -1.06 6.63 3.37
C ALA A 29 -2.30 6.69 2.47
N GLY A 30 -3.43 6.12 2.86
CA GLY A 30 -4.67 6.11 2.06
C GLY A 30 -5.59 4.94 2.38
N ARG A 31 -6.73 4.87 1.69
CA ARG A 31 -7.62 3.71 1.75
C ARG A 31 -7.23 2.67 0.72
N TRP A 32 -6.95 1.47 1.20
CA TRP A 32 -6.54 0.33 0.40
C TRP A 32 -7.59 -0.78 0.51
N SER A 33 -8.02 -1.34 -0.62
CA SER A 33 -9.01 -2.42 -0.63
C SER A 33 -8.65 -3.49 -1.64
N GLY A 34 -8.93 -4.74 -1.32
CA GLY A 34 -8.65 -5.86 -2.19
C GLY A 34 -8.97 -7.21 -1.59
N ALA A 35 -8.62 -8.26 -2.33
CA ALA A 35 -8.86 -9.63 -1.92
C ALA A 35 -7.77 -10.11 -0.96
N THR A 36 -8.18 -10.95 -0.01
CA THR A 36 -7.29 -11.76 0.81
C THR A 36 -7.26 -13.19 0.28
N TYR A 37 -6.08 -13.80 0.34
CA TYR A 37 -5.82 -15.18 -0.01
C TYR A 37 -5.27 -15.87 1.23
N GLY A 38 -5.95 -16.91 1.72
CA GLY A 38 -5.69 -17.52 3.03
C GLY A 38 -6.93 -18.24 3.58
N MET A 39 -7.04 -18.35 4.93
CA MET A 39 -8.04 -19.16 5.66
C MET A 39 -9.51 -19.03 5.20
N GLN A 40 -9.88 -17.92 4.55
CA GLN A 40 -11.15 -17.76 3.84
C GLN A 40 -10.89 -17.11 2.48
N SER A 41 -10.44 -17.91 1.51
CA SER A 41 -10.06 -17.45 0.17
C SER A 41 -11.17 -16.58 -0.44
N GLY A 42 -10.84 -15.34 -0.80
CA GLY A 42 -11.74 -14.42 -1.49
C GLY A 42 -12.45 -13.38 -0.60
N ALA A 43 -12.26 -13.41 0.73
CA ALA A 43 -12.74 -12.34 1.59
C ALA A 43 -12.02 -11.01 1.24
N ARG A 44 -12.75 -9.90 1.18
CA ARG A 44 -12.18 -8.57 0.96
C ARG A 44 -11.78 -7.94 2.29
N ILE A 45 -10.64 -7.25 2.28
CA ILE A 45 -10.23 -6.36 3.37
C ILE A 45 -10.13 -4.94 2.83
N THR A 46 -10.50 -3.98 3.67
CA THR A 46 -10.26 -2.56 3.45
C THR A 46 -9.55 -1.98 4.66
N LEU A 47 -8.45 -1.28 4.41
CA LEU A 47 -7.61 -0.65 5.43
C LEU A 47 -7.43 0.82 5.10
N ASP A 48 -7.69 1.69 6.08
CA ASP A 48 -7.25 3.08 6.06
C ASP A 48 -5.89 3.15 6.73
N ILE A 49 -4.84 3.40 5.94
CA ILE A 49 -3.46 3.49 6.42
C ILE A 49 -3.12 4.96 6.65
N VAL A 50 -2.72 5.28 7.88
CA VAL A 50 -2.37 6.63 8.33
C VAL A 50 -1.10 6.60 9.19
N ALA A 51 -0.43 7.74 9.32
CA ALA A 51 0.70 7.86 10.23
C ALA A 51 0.25 7.73 11.70
N CYS A 52 1.03 7.03 12.51
CA CYS A 52 0.80 6.87 13.96
C CYS A 52 2.13 6.90 14.73
N GLY A 53 2.60 8.10 15.04
CA GLY A 53 3.93 8.32 15.60
C GLY A 53 5.01 8.11 14.53
N SER A 54 5.99 7.25 14.80
CA SER A 54 7.06 6.89 13.83
C SER A 54 6.69 5.73 12.90
N ALA A 55 5.46 5.21 13.00
CA ALA A 55 4.98 4.04 12.27
C ALA A 55 3.77 4.39 11.40
N TRP A 56 3.31 3.41 10.62
CA TRP A 56 2.04 3.44 9.90
C TRP A 56 1.04 2.49 10.55
N CYS A 57 -0.19 2.95 10.75
CA CYS A 57 -1.28 2.16 11.31
C CYS A 57 -2.36 1.97 10.25
N GLY A 58 -2.79 0.73 10.02
CA GLY A 58 -3.93 0.40 9.19
C GLY A 58 -5.15 0.10 10.04
N ILE A 59 -6.17 0.95 9.93
CA ILE A 59 -7.46 0.80 10.58
C ILE A 59 -8.37 0.00 9.65
N LYS A 60 -9.00 -1.05 10.17
CA LYS A 60 -9.97 -1.81 9.38
C LYS A 60 -11.20 -0.95 9.11
N VAL A 61 -11.59 -0.87 7.84
CA VAL A 61 -12.85 -0.24 7.44
C VAL A 61 -13.90 -1.32 7.36
N GLU A 62 -14.90 -1.22 8.23
CA GLU A 62 -16.00 -2.16 8.33
C GLU A 62 -17.11 -1.82 7.32
N ALA A 63 -18.16 -2.66 7.28
CA ALA A 63 -19.33 -2.39 6.46
C ALA A 63 -19.95 -1.02 6.78
N GLY A 64 -20.38 -0.31 5.73
CA GLY A 64 -20.93 1.04 5.86
C GLY A 64 -19.88 2.12 6.14
N ASP A 65 -18.62 1.89 5.77
CA ASP A 65 -17.50 2.84 5.93
C ASP A 65 -17.15 3.21 7.38
N ASN A 66 -17.58 2.39 8.34
CA ASN A 66 -17.29 2.60 9.74
C ASN A 66 -15.83 2.26 10.07
N CYS A 67 -15.19 3.10 10.88
CA CYS A 67 -13.83 2.87 11.35
C CYS A 67 -13.81 1.85 12.49
N GLY A 68 -13.14 0.72 12.25
CA GLY A 68 -12.94 -0.34 13.22
C GLY A 68 -11.67 -0.15 14.04
N VAL A 69 -11.08 -1.27 14.44
CA VAL A 69 -9.83 -1.31 15.21
C VAL A 69 -8.60 -1.09 14.35
N THR A 70 -7.49 -0.69 14.97
CA THR A 70 -6.16 -0.77 14.34
C THR A 70 -5.79 -2.24 14.19
N ALA A 71 -5.73 -2.71 12.95
CA ALA A 71 -5.42 -4.09 12.62
C ALA A 71 -3.97 -4.26 12.14
N LEU A 72 -3.40 -3.23 11.52
CA LEU A 72 -2.05 -3.27 10.94
C LEU A 72 -1.16 -2.23 11.63
N LYS A 73 0.09 -2.59 11.92
CA LYS A 73 1.15 -1.67 12.29
C LYS A 73 2.40 -1.96 11.47
N LEU A 74 3.00 -0.95 10.85
CA LEU A 74 4.21 -1.06 10.04
C LEU A 74 5.27 -0.08 10.55
N ASP A 75 6.45 -0.59 10.92
CA ASP A 75 7.44 0.20 11.66
C ASP A 75 8.51 0.83 10.76
N SER A 76 9.16 0.06 9.89
CA SER A 76 10.36 0.48 9.16
C SER A 76 10.24 0.22 7.67
N VAL A 77 10.65 1.21 6.87
CA VAL A 77 10.72 1.11 5.41
C VAL A 77 12.13 0.71 4.99
N GLN A 78 12.26 -0.29 4.13
CA GLN A 78 13.50 -0.61 3.45
C GLN A 78 13.23 -0.62 1.93
N PRO A 79 14.05 0.05 1.10
CA PRO A 79 13.99 -0.16 -0.33
C PRO A 79 14.29 -1.62 -0.65
N LEU A 80 13.50 -2.22 -1.56
CA LEU A 80 13.69 -3.61 -1.96
C LEU A 80 14.89 -3.76 -2.90
N GLY A 81 16.11 -3.84 -2.38
CA GLY A 81 17.32 -4.08 -3.16
C GLY A 81 18.25 -2.87 -3.25
N GLY A 82 19.04 -2.80 -4.33
CA GLY A 82 19.97 -1.69 -4.56
C GLY A 82 19.27 -0.33 -4.77
N PRO A 83 20.03 0.76 -4.91
CA PRO A 83 19.52 2.16 -4.96
C PRO A 83 18.56 2.50 -6.13
N GLN A 84 18.09 1.53 -6.91
CA GLN A 84 17.22 1.66 -8.07
C GLN A 84 15.91 0.87 -7.95
N SER A 85 15.53 0.43 -6.74
CA SER A 85 14.25 -0.25 -6.56
C SER A 85 13.13 0.76 -6.42
N ASP A 86 12.19 0.75 -7.36
CA ASP A 86 11.00 1.58 -7.32
C ASP A 86 9.97 1.04 -6.30
N SER A 87 10.32 0.02 -5.50
CA SER A 87 9.43 -0.60 -4.51
C SER A 87 9.94 -0.42 -3.09
N LEU A 88 9.01 -0.22 -2.16
CA LEU A 88 9.29 -0.10 -0.73
C LEU A 88 8.76 -1.30 0.02
N GLN A 89 9.55 -1.87 0.93
CA GLN A 89 9.14 -2.89 1.89
C GLN A 89 8.94 -2.28 3.27
N PHE A 90 7.90 -2.73 3.96
CA PHE A 90 7.59 -2.40 5.34
C PHE A 90 7.48 -3.69 6.15
N ASN A 91 8.10 -3.74 7.32
CA ASN A 91 7.90 -4.84 8.27
C ASN A 91 6.89 -4.42 9.34
N GLY A 92 6.13 -5.37 9.86
CA GLY A 92 5.16 -5.06 10.90
C GLY A 92 4.33 -6.24 11.41
N THR A 93 3.16 -5.93 11.97
CA THR A 93 2.20 -6.91 12.48
C THR A 93 0.79 -6.65 11.94
N LEU A 94 0.02 -7.73 11.79
CA LEU A 94 -1.38 -7.70 11.38
C LEU A 94 -2.23 -8.59 12.29
N GLU A 95 -3.22 -8.01 12.96
CA GLU A 95 -4.20 -8.69 13.79
C GLU A 95 -5.60 -8.49 13.17
N LEU A 96 -6.13 -9.52 12.51
CA LEU A 96 -7.40 -9.43 11.79
C LEU A 96 -8.62 -9.40 12.73
N MET A 97 -8.49 -9.97 13.92
CA MET A 97 -9.51 -9.99 14.97
C MET A 97 -8.84 -9.76 16.34
N PRO A 98 -9.37 -8.84 17.17
CA PRO A 98 -8.81 -8.60 18.50
C PRO A 98 -8.69 -9.88 19.35
N GLY A 99 -7.55 -10.06 20.00
CA GLY A 99 -7.24 -11.21 20.87
C GLY A 99 -6.80 -12.46 20.11
N THR A 100 -6.57 -12.38 18.79
CA THR A 100 -6.01 -13.48 18.01
C THR A 100 -4.51 -13.36 17.86
N GLU A 101 -3.83 -14.48 17.57
CA GLU A 101 -2.40 -14.44 17.30
C GLU A 101 -2.14 -13.53 16.08
N PRO A 102 -1.38 -12.44 16.24
CA PRO A 102 -1.09 -11.54 15.14
C PRO A 102 -0.15 -12.21 14.14
N TYR A 103 -0.35 -11.92 12.87
CA TYR A 103 0.64 -12.24 11.85
C TYR A 103 1.82 -11.28 11.97
N THR A 104 3.04 -11.80 11.83
CA THR A 104 4.20 -10.98 11.47
C THR A 104 4.16 -10.80 9.95
N VAL A 105 4.17 -9.55 9.48
CA VAL A 105 3.94 -9.23 8.07
C VAL A 105 5.11 -8.51 7.40
N GLN A 106 5.20 -8.70 6.09
CA GLN A 106 5.84 -7.75 5.19
C GLN A 106 4.79 -7.15 4.27
N ALA A 107 4.83 -5.83 4.11
CA ALA A 107 4.01 -5.11 3.16
C ALA A 107 4.92 -4.46 2.10
N TRP A 108 4.51 -4.50 0.85
CA TRP A 108 5.25 -3.91 -0.26
C TRP A 108 4.39 -2.92 -1.02
N LEU A 109 4.90 -1.71 -1.14
CA LEU A 109 4.36 -0.67 -1.99
C LEU A 109 5.07 -0.75 -3.34
N ILE A 110 4.36 -1.22 -4.36
CA ILE A 110 4.92 -1.60 -5.65
C ILE A 110 4.23 -0.79 -6.75
N PRO A 111 4.94 -0.03 -7.60
CA PRO A 111 4.36 0.59 -8.78
C PRO A 111 4.06 -0.50 -9.81
N ARG A 112 2.83 -0.51 -10.33
CA ARG A 112 2.47 -1.50 -11.35
C ARG A 112 3.18 -1.18 -12.68
N PRO A 113 3.77 -2.18 -13.37
CA PRO A 113 4.54 -1.95 -14.59
C PRO A 113 3.74 -1.34 -15.76
N ASP A 114 2.42 -1.52 -15.78
CA ASP A 114 1.55 -1.11 -16.87
C ASP A 114 1.15 0.38 -16.83
N ASN A 115 0.98 0.94 -15.63
CA ASN A 115 0.44 2.28 -15.44
C ASN A 115 1.10 3.10 -14.32
N GLY A 116 2.07 2.53 -13.60
CA GLY A 116 2.75 3.16 -12.47
C GLY A 116 1.88 3.34 -11.22
N VAL A 117 0.62 2.89 -11.24
CA VAL A 117 -0.28 2.98 -10.08
C VAL A 117 0.23 2.04 -9.01
N LEU A 118 0.38 2.56 -7.79
CA LEU A 118 0.84 1.79 -6.64
C LEU A 118 -0.16 0.69 -6.27
N ALA A 119 0.36 -0.51 -6.05
CA ALA A 119 -0.30 -1.63 -5.41
C ALA A 119 0.33 -1.86 -4.03
N LEU A 120 -0.48 -2.31 -3.08
CA LEU A 120 -0.02 -2.73 -1.77
C LEU A 120 -0.20 -4.23 -1.64
N GLN A 121 0.91 -4.95 -1.56
CA GLN A 121 0.91 -6.38 -1.25
C GLN A 121 1.24 -6.58 0.23
N ILE A 122 0.54 -7.47 0.92
CA ILE A 122 0.83 -7.82 2.31
C ILE A 122 0.89 -9.34 2.39
N THR A 123 1.98 -9.87 2.93
CA THR A 123 2.09 -11.28 3.30
C THR A 123 2.29 -11.37 4.80
N GLY A 124 1.72 -12.41 5.40
CA GLY A 124 1.72 -12.59 6.84
C GLY A 124 1.99 -14.02 7.23
N ASP A 125 2.64 -14.14 8.37
CA ASP A 125 3.19 -15.37 8.89
C ASP A 125 2.80 -15.59 10.35
N THR A 126 2.62 -16.84 10.75
CA THR A 126 2.28 -17.24 12.12
C THR A 126 3.48 -17.89 12.80
N GLY A 127 3.66 -17.70 14.11
CA GLY A 127 4.75 -18.31 14.88
C GLY A 127 6.05 -17.49 15.00
N GLY A 128 5.95 -16.16 15.12
CA GLY A 128 7.07 -15.29 15.48
C GLY A 128 7.73 -14.58 14.29
N GLU A 129 8.81 -15.12 13.75
CA GLU A 129 9.59 -14.43 12.72
C GLU A 129 9.01 -14.61 11.30
N TYR A 130 9.03 -13.54 10.51
CA TYR A 130 8.66 -13.59 9.11
C TYR A 130 9.69 -14.36 8.28
N ARG A 131 9.28 -15.45 7.63
CA ARG A 131 10.18 -16.27 6.80
C ARG A 131 10.03 -15.92 5.32
N ALA A 132 10.96 -15.13 4.77
CA ALA A 132 10.88 -14.58 3.40
C ALA A 132 10.86 -15.63 2.28
N TYR A 133 11.51 -16.78 2.44
CA TYR A 133 11.66 -17.80 1.38
C TYR A 133 10.64 -18.94 1.45
N ARG A 134 9.41 -18.66 1.88
CA ARG A 134 8.34 -19.66 1.87
C ARG A 134 7.74 -19.83 0.48
N ARG A 135 7.23 -21.03 0.22
CA ARG A 135 6.42 -21.32 -0.98
C ARG A 135 5.00 -20.74 -0.88
N SER A 136 4.51 -20.54 0.34
CA SER A 136 3.20 -19.94 0.61
C SER A 136 3.18 -19.27 1.98
N PHE A 137 2.38 -18.20 2.11
CA PHE A 137 2.17 -17.48 3.36
C PHE A 137 0.77 -17.76 3.90
N PRO A 138 0.61 -17.96 5.23
CA PRO A 138 -0.70 -18.11 5.88
C PRO A 138 -1.69 -16.98 5.59
N PHE A 139 -1.18 -15.76 5.45
CA PHE A 139 -1.96 -14.59 5.06
C PHE A 139 -1.34 -13.93 3.84
N GLN A 140 -2.17 -13.56 2.87
CA GLN A 140 -1.78 -12.76 1.72
C GLN A 140 -2.91 -11.79 1.37
N ALA A 141 -2.58 -10.57 0.96
CA ALA A 141 -3.53 -9.61 0.44
C ALA A 141 -2.91 -8.81 -0.70
N ALA A 142 -3.70 -8.56 -1.74
CA ALA A 142 -3.34 -7.68 -2.85
C ALA A 142 -4.36 -6.55 -2.90
N LEU A 143 -3.91 -5.35 -2.58
CA LEU A 143 -4.76 -4.18 -2.36
C LEU A 143 -4.46 -3.08 -3.39
N ALA A 144 -5.52 -2.43 -3.85
CA ALA A 144 -5.43 -1.21 -4.64
C ALA A 144 -5.83 -0.02 -3.77
N ARG A 145 -5.18 1.12 -3.98
CA ARG A 145 -5.62 2.40 -3.40
C ARG A 145 -6.93 2.79 -4.05
N VAL A 146 -7.96 3.06 -3.24
CA VAL A 146 -9.31 3.40 -3.72
C VAL A 146 -9.72 4.83 -3.41
N GLN A 147 -9.17 5.44 -2.35
CA GLN A 147 -9.39 6.85 -1.98
C GLN A 147 -8.39 7.25 -0.88
N ASP A 148 -8.52 8.47 -0.36
CA ASP A 148 -7.81 8.90 0.84
C ASP A 148 -8.38 8.22 2.10
N ALA A 149 -7.54 8.05 3.12
CA ALA A 149 -7.96 7.51 4.39
C ALA A 149 -8.89 8.50 5.11
N VAL A 150 -9.98 8.00 5.69
CA VAL A 150 -10.91 8.80 6.52
C VAL A 150 -10.88 8.36 7.98
N CYS A 151 -10.47 7.12 8.25
CA CYS A 151 -10.21 6.67 9.61
C CYS A 151 -8.88 7.23 10.12
N HIS A 152 -8.87 7.55 11.41
CA HIS A 152 -7.71 8.08 12.09
C HIS A 152 -7.11 7.04 13.03
N ALA A 153 -5.79 7.10 13.24
CA ALA A 153 -5.15 6.30 14.28
C ALA A 153 -5.78 6.66 15.63
N PRO A 154 -5.99 5.69 16.52
CA PRO A 154 -6.47 5.98 17.86
C PRO A 154 -5.51 6.98 18.50
N ALA A 155 -6.06 8.07 19.05
CA ALA A 155 -5.27 9.00 19.81
C ALA A 155 -4.59 8.22 20.94
N THR A 156 -3.26 8.27 21.01
CA THR A 156 -2.58 7.87 22.24
C THR A 156 -3.11 8.79 23.32
N VAL A 157 -3.94 8.24 24.21
CA VAL A 157 -4.38 8.95 25.40
C VAL A 157 -3.15 9.09 26.29
N SER A 158 -2.33 10.11 26.02
CA SER A 158 -1.32 10.61 26.94
C SER A 158 -2.05 11.34 28.07
N SER A 159 -2.84 10.61 28.84
CA SER A 159 -3.53 11.16 30.01
C SER A 159 -3.90 10.05 31.00
N LEU A 160 -2.90 9.39 31.57
CA LEU A 160 -2.99 8.83 32.92
C LEU A 160 -1.61 8.97 33.58
N ARG A 161 -1.48 10.08 34.33
CA ARG A 161 -0.61 10.39 35.48
C ARG A 161 0.83 9.90 35.49
#